data_AF-A0A3N5GLG3-F1
#
_entry.id   AF-A0A3N5GLG3-F1
#
_cell.length_a   1.000
_cell.length_b   1.000
_cell.length_c   1.000
_cell.angle_alpha   90.00
_cell.angle_beta   90.00
_cell.angle_gamma   90.00
#
_symmetry.space_group_name_H-M   'P 1'
#
loop_
_entity.id
_entity.type
_entity.pdbx_description
1 polymer ?
#
loop_
_entity_poly.entity_id
_entity_poly.type
_entity_poly.pdbx_seq_one_letter_code
_entity_poly.pdbx_strand_id
1 'polypeptide(L)' 'MGMMAEFREFAMKGSVMDLAVGVIIGGAFGKIVDSLVGDVIMPLVSAIM' A
#
# COMPACT_ATOMS: atom_id res chain seq x y z
N MET A 1 -7.07 -33.59 -9.33
CA MET A 1 -7.44 -32.42 -8.51
C MET A 1 -7.20 -31.19 -9.38
N GLY A 2 -8.18 -30.31 -9.54
CA GLY A 2 -8.09 -29.20 -10.51
C GLY A 2 -7.33 -27.99 -9.95
N MET A 3 -6.68 -27.23 -10.83
CA MET A 3 -5.91 -26.01 -10.50
C MET A 3 -6.63 -25.03 -9.56
N MET A 4 -7.96 -24.97 -9.57
CA MET A 4 -8.72 -24.10 -8.66
C MET A 4 -8.58 -24.48 -7.18
N ALA A 5 -8.41 -25.77 -6.87
CA ALA A 5 -8.17 -26.21 -5.50
C ALA A 5 -6.75 -25.83 -5.03
N GLU A 6 -5.75 -26.04 -5.89
CA GLU A 6 -4.36 -25.69 -5.62
C GLU A 6 -4.13 -24.18 -5.54
N PHE A 7 -4.82 -23.39 -6.37
CA PHE A 7 -4.77 -21.93 -6.32
C PHE A 7 -5.40 -21.39 -5.05
N ARG A 8 -6.52 -21.97 -4.60
CA ARG A 8 -7.13 -21.61 -3.31
C ARG A 8 -6.17 -21.91 -2.17
N GLU A 9 -5.54 -23.08 -2.17
CA GLU A 9 -4.58 -23.47 -1.13
C GLU A 9 -3.32 -22.58 -1.15
N PHE A 10 -2.86 -22.17 -2.34
CA PHE A 10 -1.77 -21.22 -2.52
C PHE A 10 -2.14 -19.80 -2.04
N ALA A 11 -3.34 -19.31 -2.37
CA ALA A 11 -3.82 -17.99 -1.96
C ALA A 11 -4.13 -17.92 -0.45
N MET A 12 -4.47 -19.06 0.16
CA MET A 12 -4.66 -19.17 1.62
C MET A 12 -3.35 -19.27 2.40
N LYS A 13 -2.19 -19.32 1.73
CA LYS A 13 -0.89 -19.17 2.42
C LYS A 13 -0.79 -17.75 2.97
N GLY A 14 -0.79 -17.62 4.30
CA GLY A 14 -0.71 -16.34 4.99
C GLY A 14 0.42 -15.43 4.48
N SER A 15 1.59 -15.99 4.20
CA SER A 15 2.74 -15.23 3.66
C SER A 15 2.47 -14.51 2.33
N VAL A 16 1.62 -15.03 1.46
CA VAL A 16 1.29 -14.41 0.15
C VAL A 16 0.22 -13.34 0.34
N MET A 17 -0.78 -13.62 1.18
CA MET A 17 -1.85 -12.67 1.50
C MET A 17 -1.28 -11.44 2.22
N ASP A 18 -0.43 -11.64 3.22
CA ASP A 18 0.21 -10.55 3.99
C ASP A 18 1.11 -9.69 3.10
N LEU A 19 1.85 -10.33 2.17
CA LEU A 19 2.65 -9.62 1.17
C LEU A 19 1.77 -8.76 0.26
N ALA A 20 0.65 -9.31 -0.24
CA ALA A 20 -0.28 -8.57 -1.10
C ALA A 20 -0.89 -7.37 -0.38
N VAL A 21 -1.29 -7.54 0.88
CA VAL A 21 -1.80 -6.45 1.74
C VAL A 21 -0.72 -5.39 1.95
N GLY A 22 0.51 -5.80 2.24
CA GLY A 22 1.65 -4.90 2.42
C GLY A 22 1.95 -4.03 1.19
N VAL A 23 1.89 -4.61 -0.01
CA VAL A 23 2.10 -3.87 -1.27
C VAL A 23 0.96 -2.89 -1.55
N ILE A 24 -0.29 -3.30 -1.32
CA ILE A 24 -1.47 -2.44 -1.53
C ILE A 24 -1.43 -1.24 -0.58
N ILE A 25 -1.15 -1.48 0.71
CA ILE A 25 -1.04 -0.42 1.71
C ILE A 25 0.15 0.47 1.40
N GLY A 26 1.32 -0.09 1.06
CA GLY A 26 2.50 0.70 0.70
C GLY A 26 2.27 1.64 -0.48
N GLY A 27 1.59 1.16 -1.53
CA GLY A 27 1.24 1.98 -2.70
C GLY A 27 0.19 3.06 -2.42
N ALA A 28 -0.80 2.77 -1.57
CA ALA A 28 -1.83 3.73 -1.19
C ALA A 28 -1.29 4.79 -0.20
N PHE A 29 -0.44 4.38 0.75
CA PHE A 29 0.10 5.25 1.80
C PHE A 29 1.04 6.32 1.23
N GLY A 30 1.76 6.03 0.14
CA GLY A 30 2.57 7.02 -0.57
C GLY A 30 1.76 8.24 -1.00
N LYS A 31 0.56 8.03 -1.58
CA LYS A 31 -0.33 9.14 -1.97
C LYS A 31 -0.82 9.97 -0.79
N ILE A 32 -1.01 9.34 0.37
CA ILE A 32 -1.40 10.03 1.60
C ILE A 32 -0.25 10.93 2.07
N VAL A 33 0.98 10.41 2.04
CA VAL A 33 2.18 11.19 2.38
C VAL A 33 2.38 12.33 1.38
N ASP A 34 2.21 12.10 0.08
CA ASP A 34 2.36 13.13 -0.95
C ASP A 34 1.35 14.27 -0.79
N SER A 35 0.08 13.96 -0.51
CA SER A 35 -0.95 14.98 -0.22
C SER A 35 -0.63 15.72 1.08
N LEU A 36 -0.20 15.02 2.14
CA LEU A 36 0.21 15.69 3.37
C LEU A 36 1.39 16.65 3.15
N VAL A 37 2.39 16.23 2.38
CA VAL A 37 3.55 17.06 2.08
C VAL A 37 3.16 18.24 1.18
N GLY A 38 2.38 18.01 0.13
CA GLY A 38 1.99 19.04 -0.83
C GLY A 38 1.00 20.07 -0.26
N ASP A 39 0.02 19.61 0.51
CA ASP A 39 -1.10 20.45 0.95
C ASP A 39 -0.87 21.10 2.31
N VAL A 40 0.03 20.54 3.13
CA VAL A 40 0.30 21.04 4.49
C VAL A 40 1.74 21.51 4.64
N ILE A 41 2.73 20.69 4.24
CA ILE A 41 4.14 21.03 4.47
C ILE A 41 4.64 22.10 3.51
N MET A 42 4.40 21.98 2.19
CA MET A 42 4.89 22.96 1.22
C MET A 42 4.35 24.39 1.48
N PRO A 43 3.06 24.60 1.82
CA PRO A 43 2.57 25.93 2.18
C PRO A 43 3.25 26.51 3.43
N LEU A 44 3.45 25.68 4.46
CA LEU A 44 4.14 26.11 5.69
C LEU A 44 5.62 26.46 5.44
N VAL A 45 6.31 25.67 4.63
CA VAL A 45 7.70 25.96 4.22
C VAL A 45 7.76 27.25 3.41
N SER A 46 6.85 27.44 2.46
CA SER A 46 6.77 28.66 1.64
C SER A 46 6.39 29.92 2.42
N ALA A 47 5.77 29.76 3.60
CA ALA A 47 5.39 30.88 4.46
C ALA A 47 6.51 31.32 5.41
N ILE A 48 7.52 30.45 5.64
CA ILE A 48 8.64 30.70 6.56
C ILE A 48 9.91 31.11 5.81
N MET A 49 10.14 30.57 4.60
CA MET A 49 11.20 31.02 3.68
C MET A 49 10.76 32.23 2.87
#